data_AF-A0A7K8DLV7-F1
#
_entry.id   AF-A0A7K8DLV7-F1
#
_cell.length_a   1.000
_cell.length_b   1.000
_cell.length_c   1.000
_cell.angle_alpha   90.00
_cell.angle_beta   90.00
_cell.angle_gamma   90.00
#
_symmetry.space_group_name_H-M   'P 1'
#
loop_
_entity.id
_entity.type
_entity.pdbx_description
1 polymer ?
#
loop_
_entity_poly.entity_id
_entity_poly.type
_entity_poly.pdbx_seq_one_letter_code
_entity_poly.pdbx_strand_id
1 'polypeptide(L)'
;QELTTVRVQDPRVQNEGSWNSYVDYKIFLHTNSKAFTAKTSCVRRRYREFVWLRRQLQRNAGLVPVPELPGKSAFFVGSTDEFIERRRQGLQQFLEK
;
A
#
# COMPACT_ATOMS: atom_id res chain seq x y z
N GLN A 1 11.40 -20.84 11.35
CA GLN A 1 11.19 -19.40 11.53
C GLN A 1 10.06 -18.98 10.58
N GLU A 2 9.03 -18.27 11.07
CA GLU A 2 8.00 -17.75 10.17
C GLU A 2 8.58 -16.58 9.36
N LEU A 3 8.31 -16.56 8.05
CA LEU A 3 8.77 -15.56 7.10
C LEU A 3 7.55 -15.05 6.34
N THR A 4 7.39 -13.73 6.34
CA THR A 4 6.41 -13.02 5.52
C THR A 4 7.13 -11.92 4.76
N THR A 5 7.14 -12.02 3.44
CA THR A 5 7.68 -11.01 2.53
C THR A 5 6.51 -10.33 1.82
N VAL A 6 6.41 -9.01 1.98
CA VAL A 6 5.47 -8.17 1.23
C VAL A 6 6.27 -7.21 0.34
N ARG A 7 5.79 -6.93 -0.87
CA ARG A 7 6.42 -5.98 -1.80
C ARG A 7 5.36 -5.13 -2.50
N VAL A 8 5.52 -3.82 -2.41
CA VAL A 8 4.74 -2.79 -3.12
C VAL A 8 5.60 -2.30 -4.28
N GLN A 9 5.16 -2.53 -5.51
CA GLN A 9 5.97 -2.35 -6.71
C GLN A 9 5.11 -1.99 -7.92
N ASP A 10 5.76 -1.76 -9.07
CA ASP A 10 5.11 -1.64 -10.38
C ASP A 10 3.94 -0.63 -10.36
N PRO A 11 4.21 0.65 -10.07
CA PRO A 11 3.18 1.69 -10.13
C PRO A 11 2.65 1.80 -11.56
N ARG A 12 1.32 1.89 -11.71
CA ARG A 12 0.69 2.07 -13.03
C ARG A 12 -0.43 3.08 -12.97
N VAL A 13 -0.52 3.89 -14.03
CA VAL A 13 -1.69 4.72 -14.29
C VAL A 13 -2.81 3.83 -14.81
N GLN A 14 -3.98 3.93 -14.19
CA GLN A 14 -5.21 3.27 -14.59
C GLN A 14 -6.15 4.33 -15.15
N ASN A 15 -6.93 3.98 -16.18
CA ASN A 15 -7.85 4.89 -16.88
C ASN A 15 -7.17 6.17 -17.38
N GLU A 16 -6.00 6.03 -18.00
CA GLU A 16 -5.28 7.15 -18.59
C GLU A 16 -6.15 7.92 -19.58
N GLY A 17 -6.09 9.26 -19.55
CA GLY A 17 -6.94 10.13 -20.37
C GLY A 17 -8.38 10.31 -19.88
N SER A 18 -8.81 9.62 -18.82
CA SER A 18 -10.15 9.77 -18.22
C SER A 18 -10.14 10.65 -16.97
N TRP A 19 -11.27 11.29 -16.68
CA TRP A 19 -11.53 12.04 -15.43
C TRP A 19 -11.37 11.19 -14.17
N ASN A 20 -11.46 9.87 -14.30
CA ASN A 20 -11.30 8.91 -13.20
C ASN A 20 -9.92 8.23 -13.18
N SER A 21 -8.90 8.82 -13.80
CA SER A 21 -7.52 8.33 -13.78
C SER A 21 -6.94 8.23 -12.37
N TYR A 22 -6.12 7.21 -12.10
CA TYR A 22 -5.40 7.05 -10.84
C TYR A 22 -4.18 6.16 -10.94
N VAL A 23 -3.25 6.32 -9.99
CA VAL A 23 -2.12 5.38 -9.82
C VAL A 23 -2.49 4.28 -8.83
N ASP A 24 -2.25 3.04 -9.22
CA ASP A 24 -2.27 1.87 -8.33
C ASP A 24 -0.90 1.19 -8.27
N TYR A 25 -0.74 0.32 -7.27
CA TYR A 25 0.50 -0.39 -7.00
C TYR A 25 0.23 -1.88 -6.92
N LYS A 26 1.15 -2.69 -7.44
CA LYS A 26 1.16 -4.14 -7.25
C LYS A 26 1.62 -4.45 -5.83
N ILE A 27 0.82 -5.19 -5.09
CA ILE A 27 1.17 -5.75 -3.77
C ILE A 27 1.38 -7.24 -3.97
N PHE A 28 2.61 -7.70 -3.77
CA PHE A 28 2.98 -9.10 -3.77
C PHE A 28 3.22 -9.57 -2.33
N LEU A 29 2.69 -10.74 -1.98
CA LEU A 29 2.88 -11.40 -0.70
C LEU A 29 3.45 -12.79 -0.95
N HIS A 30 4.46 -13.18 -0.18
CA HIS A 30 4.95 -14.55 -0.08
C HIS A 30 5.22 -14.87 1.40
N THR A 31 4.63 -15.93 1.93
CA THR A 31 4.72 -16.26 3.36
C THR A 31 4.59 -17.75 3.62
N ASN A 32 5.20 -18.23 4.70
CA ASN A 32 4.96 -19.57 5.25
C ASN A 32 3.99 -19.56 6.45
N SER A 33 3.63 -18.39 6.98
CA SER A 33 2.81 -18.25 8.19
C SER A 33 1.41 -18.86 8.03
N LYS A 34 0.88 -19.43 9.12
CA LYS A 34 -0.48 -19.99 9.16
C LYS A 34 -1.57 -18.91 9.26
N ALA A 35 -1.21 -17.66 9.51
CA ALA A 35 -2.14 -16.53 9.55
C ALA A 35 -2.77 -16.21 8.18
N PHE A 36 -2.19 -16.70 7.08
CA PHE A 36 -2.64 -16.43 5.72
C PHE A 36 -3.21 -17.69 5.07
N THR A 37 -4.37 -17.54 4.40
CA THR A 37 -5.01 -18.61 3.64
C THR A 37 -4.19 -19.02 2.41
N ALA A 38 -3.52 -18.06 1.76
CA ALA A 38 -2.66 -18.30 0.60
C ALA A 38 -1.21 -17.98 0.92
N LYS A 39 -0.29 -18.88 0.55
CA LYS A 39 1.16 -18.70 0.76
C LYS A 39 1.78 -17.70 -0.22
N THR A 40 1.10 -17.40 -1.32
CA THR A 40 1.49 -16.36 -2.27
C THR A 40 0.24 -15.69 -2.80
N SER A 41 0.26 -14.36 -2.89
CA SER A 41 -0.82 -13.60 -3.51
C SER A 41 -0.28 -12.35 -4.19
N CYS A 42 -1.03 -11.85 -5.17
CA CYS A 42 -0.69 -10.65 -5.91
C CYS A 42 -1.97 -9.88 -6.25
N VAL A 43 -2.05 -8.63 -5.80
CA VAL A 43 -3.20 -7.76 -6.05
C VAL A 43 -2.72 -6.37 -6.48
N ARG A 44 -3.62 -5.58 -7.06
CA ARG A 44 -3.38 -4.15 -7.30
C ARG A 44 -4.32 -3.32 -6.44
N ARG A 45 -3.78 -2.29 -5.77
CA ARG A 45 -4.55 -1.37 -4.94
C ARG A 45 -4.03 0.05 -5.11
N ARG A 46 -4.93 1.02 -5.13
CA ARG A 46 -4.61 2.45 -5.13
C ARG A 46 -4.58 3.00 -3.71
N TYR A 47 -3.94 4.15 -3.54
CA TYR A 47 -3.74 4.79 -2.23
C TYR A 47 -5.01 4.95 -1.37
N ARG A 48 -6.16 5.28 -1.97
CA ARG A 48 -7.42 5.45 -1.21
C ARG A 48 -7.90 4.15 -0.53
N GLU A 49 -7.57 2.99 -1.09
CA GLU A 49 -7.92 1.69 -0.50
C GLU A 49 -7.03 1.41 0.72
N PHE A 50 -5.77 1.86 0.73
CA PHE A 50 -4.93 1.83 1.92
C PHE A 50 -5.45 2.75 3.02
N VAL A 51 -5.95 3.94 2.67
CA VAL A 51 -6.61 4.84 3.64
C VAL A 51 -7.82 4.16 4.26
N TRP A 52 -8.62 3.44 3.46
CA TRP A 52 -9.72 2.64 3.99
C TRP A 52 -9.20 1.52 4.91
N LEU A 53 -8.19 0.76 4.49
CA LEU A 53 -7.61 -0.33 5.28
C LEU A 53 -7.10 0.17 6.63
N ARG A 54 -6.33 1.26 6.66
CA ARG A 54 -5.85 1.86 7.91
C ARG A 54 -6.99 2.22 8.85
N ARG A 55 -8.07 2.83 8.34
CA ARG A 55 -9.26 3.15 9.16
C ARG A 55 -9.92 1.90 9.73
N GLN A 56 -10.00 0.82 8.95
CA GLN A 56 -10.52 -0.45 9.45
C GLN A 56 -9.62 -1.04 10.52
N LEU A 57 -8.30 -1.06 10.31
CA LEU A 57 -7.36 -1.53 11.32
C LEU A 57 -7.47 -0.71 12.61
N GLN A 58 -7.54 0.62 12.52
CA GLN A 58 -7.66 1.48 13.71
C GLN A 58 -8.93 1.18 14.53
N ARG A 59 -10.03 0.81 13.87
CA ARG A 59 -11.28 0.44 14.55
C ARG A 59 -11.22 -0.92 15.24
N ASN A 60 -10.34 -1.82 14.78
CA ASN A 60 -10.31 -3.23 15.20
C ASN A 60 -9.04 -3.62 15.97
N ALA A 61 -8.00 -2.78 16.00
CA ALA A 61 -6.69 -3.08 16.59
C ALA A 61 -6.61 -2.85 18.12
N GLY A 62 -7.69 -2.36 18.75
CA GLY A 62 -7.70 -2.03 20.17
C GLY A 62 -6.66 -0.96 20.51
N LEU A 63 -5.68 -1.31 21.36
CA LEU A 63 -4.58 -0.42 21.76
C LEU A 63 -3.33 -0.53 20.87
N VAL A 64 -3.32 -1.43 19.88
CA VAL A 64 -2.16 -1.61 19.00
C VAL A 64 -2.08 -0.42 18.03
N PRO A 65 -0.95 0.31 17.99
CA PRO A 65 -0.80 1.46 17.10
C PRO A 65 -0.76 0.99 15.64
N VAL A 66 -1.65 1.56 14.81
CA VAL A 66 -1.66 1.28 13.37
C VAL A 66 -0.65 2.19 12.67
N PRO A 67 0.25 1.65 11.82
CA PRO A 67 1.24 2.44 11.10
C PRO A 67 0.63 3.63 10.33
N GLU A 68 1.41 4.69 10.18
CA GLU A 68 1.02 5.85 9.39
C GLU A 68 1.14 5.57 7.89
N LEU A 69 0.26 6.16 7.10
CA LEU A 69 0.36 6.15 5.65
C LEU A 69 1.21 7.35 5.18
N PRO A 70 1.88 7.24 4.02
CA PRO A 70 2.53 8.40 3.43
C PRO A 70 1.51 9.52 3.19
N GLY A 71 1.94 10.77 3.37
CA GLY A 71 1.08 11.94 3.34
C GLY A 71 0.22 12.05 2.07
N LYS A 72 -0.99 12.58 2.22
CA LYS A 72 -1.81 13.02 1.09
C LYS A 72 -1.13 14.23 0.47
N SER A 73 -1.19 14.32 -0.86
CA SER A 73 -0.36 15.18 -1.71
C SER A 73 -0.59 16.70 -1.60
N ALA A 74 -0.88 17.23 -0.42
CA ALA A 74 -1.29 18.63 -0.27
C ALA A 74 -0.16 19.61 -0.63
N PHE A 75 1.11 19.22 -0.45
CA PHE A 75 2.27 20.08 -0.70
C PHE A 75 3.47 19.25 -1.19
N PHE A 76 3.42 18.78 -2.44
CA PHE A 76 4.60 18.16 -3.05
C PHE A 76 5.43 19.21 -3.79
N VAL A 77 6.70 19.30 -3.41
CA VAL A 77 7.77 19.97 -4.14
C VAL A 77 8.59 18.84 -4.77
N GLY A 78 8.36 18.55 -6.05
CA GLY A 78 9.01 17.43 -6.76
C GLY A 78 8.27 16.98 -8.02
N SER A 79 8.85 16.03 -8.75
CA SER A 79 8.24 15.46 -9.96
C SER A 79 7.13 14.44 -9.64
N THR A 80 6.26 14.14 -10.60
CA THR A 80 5.22 13.09 -10.47
C THR A 80 5.84 11.72 -10.14
N ASP A 81 6.99 11.40 -10.72
CA ASP A 81 7.65 10.11 -10.52
C ASP A 81 8.24 10.00 -9.11
N GLU A 82 8.87 11.05 -8.60
CA GLU A 82 9.35 11.13 -7.22
C GLU A 82 8.20 10.96 -6.22
N PHE A 83 7.06 11.59 -6.51
CA PHE A 83 5.85 11.44 -5.72
C PHE A 83 5.32 10.00 -5.72
N ILE A 84 5.26 9.36 -6.89
CA ILE A 84 4.81 7.98 -7.03
C ILE A 84 5.73 7.03 -6.25
N GLU A 85 7.04 7.21 -6.34
CA GLU A 85 8.04 6.37 -5.67
C GLU A 85 8.04 6.59 -4.15
N ARG A 86 8.04 7.85 -3.67
CA ARG A 86 7.94 8.15 -2.24
C ARG A 86 6.66 7.56 -1.64
N ARG A 87 5.55 7.63 -2.37
CA ARG A 87 4.31 6.97 -1.96
C ARG A 87 4.47 5.44 -1.94
N ARG A 88 5.06 4.82 -2.96
CA ARG A 88 5.31 3.38 -2.99
C ARG A 88 6.11 2.91 -1.77
N GLN A 89 7.16 3.64 -1.41
CA GLN A 89 7.99 3.36 -0.23
C GLN A 89 7.20 3.49 1.08
N GLY A 90 6.38 4.54 1.23
CA GLY A 90 5.54 4.67 2.41
C GLY A 90 4.47 3.57 2.52
N LEU A 91 3.91 3.12 1.39
CA LEU A 91 2.99 1.98 1.37
C LEU A 91 3.70 0.65 1.71
N GLN A 92 4.96 0.48 1.28
CA GLN A 92 5.81 -0.65 1.67
C GLN A 92 5.99 -0.68 3.20
N GLN A 93 6.46 0.43 3.77
CA GLN A 93 6.69 0.55 5.22
C GLN A 93 5.41 0.37 6.04
N PHE A 94 4.26 0.78 5.52
CA PHE A 94 2.96 0.58 6.16
C PHE A 94 2.58 -0.91 6.27
N LEU A 95 2.96 -1.76 5.30
CA LEU A 95 2.64 -3.18 5.30
C LEU A 95 3.67 -4.06 6.03
N GLU A 96 4.90 -3.56 6.20
CA GLU A 96 5.99 -4.27 6.91
C GLU A 96 5.95 -4.10 8.43
N LYS A 97 5.26 -3.07 8.92
CA LYS A 97 5.08 -2.77 10.35
C LYS A 97 3.79 -3.38 10.88
#